data_AF-A0A7M3M9D1-F1
#
_entry.id   AF-A0A7M3M9D1-F1
#
_cell.length_a   1.000
_cell.length_b   1.000
_cell.length_c   1.000
_cell.angle_alpha   90.00
_cell.angle_beta   90.00
_cell.angle_gamma   90.00
#
_symmetry.space_group_name_H-M   'P 1'
#
loop_
_entity.id
_entity.type
_entity.pdbx_description
1 polymer ?
#
loop_
_entity_poly.entity_id
_entity_poly.type
_entity_poly.pdbx_seq_one_letter_code
_entity_poly.pdbx_strand_id
1 'polypeptide(L)'
;LSSDTPGRPPSFMPSQHYLVRVVLFSQDPRQGGVVFLGDSLTEGWIVYDRFEKEGWRNRGIGGDTTFGVLMRLHEIILEKPDKVFIMIGVNDLIKDEWHGLIQRYEYIVETLKQALPRAEIYIQSVLPVNWEDFPRATEYVDNEKIAKMNERLKKLAEHEGVEFLNLA
;
A
#
# COMPACT_ATOMS: atom_id res chain seq x y z
N LEU A 1 -42.42 7.85 -12.21
CA LEU A 1 -41.22 8.69 -11.99
C LEU A 1 -40.30 7.92 -11.06
N SER A 2 -39.45 7.07 -11.63
CA SER A 2 -38.50 6.21 -10.92
C SER A 2 -37.28 7.03 -10.51
N SER A 3 -37.05 7.16 -9.21
CA SER A 3 -35.86 7.77 -8.64
C SER A 3 -34.78 6.69 -8.44
N ASP A 4 -34.08 6.34 -9.53
CA ASP A 4 -32.81 5.61 -9.47
C ASP A 4 -31.71 6.56 -9.95
N THR A 5 -31.17 7.32 -9.01
CA THR A 5 -29.83 7.89 -9.15
C THR A 5 -28.82 6.81 -8.74
N PRO A 6 -27.83 6.47 -9.58
CA PRO A 6 -26.78 5.54 -9.18
C PRO A 6 -26.04 6.13 -7.98
N GLY A 7 -25.91 5.33 -6.91
CA GLY A 7 -25.22 5.72 -5.69
C GLY A 7 -23.85 6.30 -6.02
N ARG A 8 -23.62 7.55 -5.59
CA ARG A 8 -22.32 8.21 -5.64
C ARG A 8 -21.30 7.25 -5.00
N PRO A 9 -20.15 6.93 -5.63
CA PRO A 9 -19.13 6.16 -4.97
C PRO A 9 -18.78 6.87 -3.65
N PRO A 10 -18.54 6.14 -2.55
CA PRO A 10 -18.19 6.76 -1.28
C PRO A 10 -17.03 7.74 -1.53
N SER A 11 -17.24 9.00 -1.17
CA SER A 11 -16.21 10.02 -1.31
C SER A 11 -15.05 9.62 -0.42
N PHE A 12 -13.87 9.42 -1.00
CA PHE A 12 -12.64 9.25 -0.23
C PHE A 12 -12.48 10.45 0.71
N MET A 13 -12.62 10.21 2.01
CA MET A 13 -12.39 11.20 3.05
C MET A 13 -11.07 10.84 3.74
N PRO A 14 -9.94 11.44 3.32
CA PRO A 14 -8.66 11.17 3.96
C PRO A 14 -8.69 11.65 5.41
N SER A 15 -8.02 10.91 6.30
CA SER A 15 -7.81 11.36 7.67
C SER A 15 -6.87 12.57 7.70
N GLN A 16 -6.89 13.35 8.79
CA GLN A 16 -5.91 14.42 8.98
C GLN A 16 -4.47 13.88 8.94
N HIS A 17 -4.24 12.70 9.50
CA HIS A 17 -2.94 12.02 9.47
C HIS A 17 -2.48 11.76 8.03
N TYR A 18 -3.36 11.23 7.18
CA TYR A 18 -3.06 10.98 5.77
C TYR A 18 -2.64 12.28 5.05
N LEU A 19 -3.40 13.36 5.24
CA LEU A 19 -3.09 14.65 4.63
C LEU A 19 -1.75 15.21 5.10
N VAL A 20 -1.47 15.14 6.41
CA VAL A 20 -0.20 15.60 6.98
C VAL A 20 0.97 14.80 6.40
N ARG A 21 0.86 13.48 6.31
CA ARG A 21 1.93 12.62 5.76
C ARG A 21 2.20 12.92 4.28
N VAL A 22 1.16 13.06 3.46
CA VAL A 22 1.29 13.48 2.04
C VAL A 22 2.02 14.81 1.92
N VAL A 23 1.64 15.80 2.74
CA VAL A 23 2.33 17.10 2.76
C VAL A 23 3.79 16.92 3.16
N LEU A 24 4.11 16.13 4.18
CA LEU A 24 5.49 15.88 4.61
C LEU A 24 6.33 15.22 3.51
N PHE A 25 5.77 14.24 2.78
CA PHE A 25 6.46 13.59 1.67
C PHE A 25 6.77 14.57 0.54
N SER A 26 5.85 15.50 0.25
CA SER A 26 6.08 16.54 -0.77
C SER A 26 7.24 17.48 -0.45
N GLN A 27 7.62 17.62 0.82
CA GLN A 27 8.75 18.46 1.25
C GLN A 27 10.12 17.76 1.10
N ASP A 28 10.14 16.49 0.71
CA ASP A 28 11.35 15.69 0.52
C ASP A 28 11.45 15.12 -0.91
N PRO A 29 11.73 15.96 -1.93
CA PRO A 29 11.66 15.60 -3.35
C PRO A 29 12.91 14.84 -3.84
N ARG A 30 13.56 14.06 -2.97
CA ARG A 30 14.75 13.26 -3.33
C ARG A 30 14.40 12.26 -4.44
N GLN A 31 15.35 12.07 -5.37
CA GLN A 31 15.22 11.14 -6.49
C GLN A 31 16.14 9.91 -6.33
N GLY A 32 15.78 8.78 -6.97
CA GLY A 32 16.56 7.54 -6.97
C GLY A 32 16.45 6.75 -5.67
N GLY A 33 17.20 5.68 -5.47
CA GLY A 33 17.23 4.92 -4.20
C GLY A 33 16.00 4.02 -3.98
N VAL A 34 15.67 3.78 -2.71
CA VAL A 34 14.67 2.76 -2.31
C VAL A 34 13.46 3.41 -1.66
N VAL A 35 12.26 3.00 -2.06
CA VAL A 35 11.00 3.44 -1.45
C VAL A 35 10.28 2.25 -0.84
N PHE A 36 9.86 2.40 0.42
CA PHE A 36 8.90 1.51 1.08
C PHE A 36 7.54 2.19 1.11
N LEU A 37 6.58 1.63 0.39
CA LEU A 37 5.22 2.14 0.21
C LEU A 37 4.24 1.25 0.97
N GLY A 38 3.46 1.83 1.89
CA GLY A 38 2.51 1.02 2.65
C GLY A 38 1.72 1.79 3.70
N ASP A 39 1.31 1.06 4.74
CA ASP A 39 0.45 1.55 5.81
C ASP A 39 1.22 1.89 7.11
N SER A 40 0.58 1.69 8.27
CA SER A 40 1.15 1.86 9.61
C SER A 40 2.37 1.00 9.88
N LEU A 41 2.45 -0.23 9.34
CA LEU A 41 3.62 -1.08 9.54
C LEU A 41 4.84 -0.50 8.83
N THR A 42 4.64 0.00 7.60
CA THR A 42 5.66 0.74 6.89
C THR A 42 5.97 2.05 7.62
N GLU A 43 4.96 2.82 8.05
CA GLU A 43 5.17 4.11 8.72
C GLU A 43 5.95 3.97 10.03
N GLY A 44 5.55 3.01 10.89
CA GLY A 44 6.17 2.73 12.17
C GLY A 44 7.59 2.19 12.04
N TRP A 45 7.98 1.77 10.83
CA TRP A 45 9.36 1.45 10.53
C TRP A 45 10.19 2.72 10.43
N ILE A 46 10.68 3.18 11.58
CA ILE A 46 11.67 4.26 11.64
C ILE A 46 12.94 3.72 10.99
N VAL A 47 13.16 4.19 9.77
CA VAL A 47 14.39 4.06 9.02
C VAL A 47 15.47 4.74 9.86
N TYR A 48 16.15 4.00 10.75
CA TYR A 48 17.26 4.53 11.55
C TYR A 48 18.19 5.36 10.65
N ASP A 49 18.77 6.45 11.16
CA ASP A 49 19.65 7.42 10.46
C ASP A 49 20.62 6.84 9.41
N ARG A 50 21.02 5.56 9.57
CA ARG A 50 21.86 4.84 8.61
C ARG A 50 21.20 4.68 7.24
N PHE A 51 19.91 4.34 7.18
CA PHE A 51 19.24 4.02 5.94
C PHE A 51 18.78 5.27 5.17
N GLU A 52 18.53 6.40 5.86
CA GLU A 52 18.34 7.69 5.18
C GLU A 52 19.60 8.13 4.43
N LYS A 53 20.79 7.86 4.99
CA LYS A 53 22.09 8.10 4.31
C LYS A 53 22.29 7.20 3.10
N GLU A 54 21.65 6.04 3.08
CA GLU A 54 21.63 5.10 1.94
C GLU A 54 20.52 5.42 0.93
N GLY A 55 19.77 6.51 1.13
CA GLY A 55 18.74 6.98 0.21
C GLY A 55 17.42 6.23 0.29
N TRP A 56 17.17 5.51 1.39
CA TRP A 56 15.91 4.80 1.60
C TRP A 56 14.85 5.74 2.15
N ARG A 57 13.62 5.57 1.69
CA ARG A 57 12.50 6.46 2.01
C ARG A 57 11.30 5.66 2.48
N ASN A 58 10.75 6.12 3.60
CA ASN A 58 9.51 5.62 4.15
C ASN A 58 8.34 6.43 3.58
N ARG A 59 7.42 5.75 2.90
CA ARG A 59 6.17 6.29 2.36
C ARG A 59 4.96 5.54 2.93
N GLY A 60 5.08 5.14 4.19
CA GLY A 60 4.02 4.56 5.00
C GLY A 60 3.06 5.61 5.57
N ILE A 61 1.77 5.31 5.54
CA ILE A 61 0.71 6.12 6.18
C ILE A 61 -0.23 5.21 6.98
N GLY A 62 -0.37 5.47 8.27
CA GLY A 62 -1.22 4.72 9.17
C GLY A 62 -2.68 4.74 8.74
N GLY A 63 -3.28 3.55 8.66
CA GLY A 63 -4.67 3.36 8.23
C GLY A 63 -4.90 3.47 6.71
N ASP A 64 -3.83 3.63 5.92
CA ASP A 64 -3.92 3.70 4.45
C ASP A 64 -4.38 2.37 3.85
N THR A 65 -5.09 2.46 2.72
CA THR A 65 -5.64 1.34 1.97
C THR A 65 -5.03 1.29 0.58
N THR A 66 -5.30 0.23 -0.18
CA THR A 66 -4.89 0.18 -1.61
C THR A 66 -5.44 1.38 -2.39
N PHE A 67 -6.66 1.85 -2.07
CA PHE A 67 -7.22 3.05 -2.67
C PHE A 67 -6.48 4.33 -2.27
N GLY A 68 -6.14 4.49 -0.99
CA GLY A 68 -5.40 5.67 -0.54
C GLY A 68 -3.97 5.71 -1.09
N VAL A 69 -3.32 4.56 -1.27
CA VAL A 69 -2.05 4.46 -2.01
C VAL A 69 -2.20 4.90 -3.46
N LEU A 70 -3.26 4.49 -4.16
CA LEU A 70 -3.52 4.93 -5.53
C LEU A 70 -3.62 6.46 -5.65
N MET A 71 -4.28 7.11 -4.70
CA MET A 71 -4.46 8.57 -4.71
C MET A 71 -3.15 9.35 -4.58
N ARG A 72 -2.11 8.74 -3.99
CA ARG A 72 -0.78 9.37 -3.78
C ARG A 72 0.34 8.72 -4.60
N LEU A 73 0.01 7.83 -5.54
CA LEU A 73 1.00 7.07 -6.29
C LEU A 73 1.92 7.97 -7.13
N HIS A 74 1.40 9.12 -7.58
CA HIS A 74 2.15 10.12 -8.33
C HIS A 74 3.38 10.65 -7.58
N GLU A 75 3.35 10.74 -6.25
CA GLU A 75 4.48 11.18 -5.43
C GLU A 75 5.65 10.19 -5.57
N ILE A 76 5.35 8.89 -5.54
CA ILE A 76 6.34 7.82 -5.68
C ILE A 76 6.98 7.85 -7.08
N ILE A 77 6.18 8.15 -8.10
CA ILE A 77 6.65 8.26 -9.48
C ILE A 77 7.63 9.44 -9.64
N LEU A 78 7.33 10.59 -9.02
CA LEU A 78 8.18 11.78 -9.09
C LEU A 78 9.55 11.55 -8.44
N GLU A 79 9.62 10.69 -7.42
CA GLU A 79 10.87 10.29 -6.77
C GLU A 79 11.75 9.37 -7.63
N LYS A 80 11.22 8.79 -8.71
CA LYS A 80 11.98 7.88 -9.61
C LYS A 80 12.89 6.89 -8.86
N PRO A 81 12.36 6.11 -7.90
CA PRO A 81 13.16 5.16 -7.15
C PRO A 81 13.73 4.06 -8.05
N ASP A 82 14.87 3.51 -7.65
CA ASP A 82 15.45 2.30 -8.23
C ASP A 82 14.71 1.05 -7.75
N LYS A 83 14.14 1.09 -6.53
CA LYS A 83 13.36 -0.02 -5.94
C LYS A 83 12.12 0.47 -5.21
N VAL A 84 11.00 -0.25 -5.38
CA VAL A 84 9.75 0.00 -4.65
C VAL A 84 9.29 -1.28 -3.96
N PHE A 85 9.20 -1.25 -2.64
CA PHE A 85 8.62 -2.32 -1.83
C PHE A 85 7.21 -1.91 -1.40
N ILE A 86 6.22 -2.73 -1.74
CA ILE A 86 4.81 -2.43 -1.49
C ILE A 86 4.26 -3.43 -0.47
N MET A 87 3.83 -2.93 0.68
CA MET A 87 3.08 -3.69 1.69
C MET A 87 1.81 -2.92 2.05
N ILE A 88 0.67 -3.33 1.50
CA ILE A 88 -0.60 -2.65 1.73
C ILE A 88 -1.77 -3.62 1.67
N GLY A 89 -2.84 -3.25 2.37
CA GLY A 89 -4.18 -3.80 2.16
C GLY A 89 -4.78 -4.54 3.35
N VAL A 90 -4.05 -4.67 4.47
CA VAL A 90 -4.65 -5.13 5.73
C VAL A 90 -5.81 -4.23 6.16
N ASN A 91 -5.69 -2.91 5.93
CA ASN A 91 -6.73 -1.95 6.26
C ASN A 91 -7.96 -2.05 5.35
N ASP A 92 -7.79 -2.45 4.07
CA ASP A 92 -8.92 -2.80 3.21
C ASP A 92 -9.68 -3.99 3.84
N LEU A 93 -8.96 -5.00 4.32
CA LEU A 93 -9.59 -6.17 4.93
C LEU A 93 -10.32 -5.85 6.23
N ILE A 94 -9.71 -5.01 7.09
CA ILE A 94 -10.32 -4.54 8.36
C ILE A 94 -11.60 -3.75 8.10
N LYS A 95 -11.68 -3.02 6.98
CA LYS A 95 -12.86 -2.26 6.54
C LYS A 95 -13.86 -3.09 5.73
N ASP A 96 -13.61 -4.39 5.55
CA ASP A 96 -14.37 -5.30 4.70
C ASP A 96 -14.42 -4.90 3.20
N GLU A 97 -13.41 -4.16 2.72
CA GLU A 97 -13.29 -3.63 1.36
C GLU A 97 -12.55 -4.60 0.40
N TRP A 98 -12.91 -5.89 0.44
CA TRP A 98 -12.30 -6.94 -0.39
C TRP A 98 -12.52 -6.74 -1.89
N HIS A 99 -13.67 -6.18 -2.25
CA HIS A 99 -14.05 -6.01 -3.63
C HIS A 99 -13.13 -5.00 -4.32
N GLY A 100 -12.55 -5.40 -5.45
CA GLY A 100 -11.63 -4.56 -6.19
C GLY A 100 -10.22 -4.46 -5.61
N LEU A 101 -9.92 -5.08 -4.45
CA LEU A 101 -8.61 -4.92 -3.79
C LEU A 101 -7.47 -5.36 -4.70
N ILE A 102 -7.55 -6.58 -5.24
CA ILE A 102 -6.50 -7.11 -6.14
C ILE A 102 -6.41 -6.30 -7.43
N GLN A 103 -7.55 -5.83 -7.96
CA GLN A 103 -7.57 -4.96 -9.15
C GLN A 103 -6.90 -3.60 -8.88
N ARG A 104 -7.10 -3.03 -7.68
CA ARG A 104 -6.39 -1.81 -7.27
C ARG A 104 -4.90 -2.08 -7.14
N TYR A 105 -4.51 -3.21 -6.58
CA TYR A 105 -3.10 -3.62 -6.46
C TYR A 105 -2.44 -3.81 -7.83
N GLU A 106 -3.12 -4.49 -8.75
CA GLU A 106 -2.71 -4.65 -10.14
C GLU A 106 -2.48 -3.28 -10.79
N TYR A 107 -3.46 -2.37 -10.67
CA TYR A 107 -3.34 -1.03 -11.22
C TYR A 107 -2.19 -0.21 -10.59
N ILE A 108 -1.91 -0.37 -9.29
CA ILE A 108 -0.72 0.23 -8.64
C ILE A 108 0.55 -0.26 -9.33
N VAL A 109 0.70 -1.59 -9.47
CA VAL A 109 1.90 -2.22 -10.01
C VAL A 109 2.10 -1.86 -11.49
N GLU A 110 1.04 -1.95 -12.30
CA GLU A 110 1.08 -1.56 -13.71
C GLU A 110 1.47 -0.09 -13.88
N THR A 111 0.88 0.81 -13.09
CA THR A 111 1.19 2.25 -13.16
C THR A 111 2.64 2.51 -12.81
N LEU A 112 3.17 1.86 -11.77
CA LEU A 112 4.58 1.97 -11.40
C LEU A 112 5.50 1.40 -12.49
N LYS A 113 5.21 0.24 -13.07
CA LYS A 113 6.00 -0.35 -14.17
C LYS A 113 6.05 0.56 -15.39
N GLN A 114 4.91 1.15 -15.76
CA GLN A 114 4.82 2.05 -16.92
C GLN A 114 5.59 3.35 -16.68
N ALA A 115 5.46 3.94 -15.49
CA ALA A 115 6.10 5.21 -15.17
C ALA A 115 7.60 5.06 -14.80
N LEU A 116 7.99 3.91 -14.26
CA LEU A 116 9.33 3.61 -13.74
C LEU A 116 9.89 2.31 -14.38
N PRO A 117 10.13 2.28 -15.70
CA PRO A 117 10.47 1.05 -16.42
C PRO A 117 11.82 0.41 -16.03
N ARG A 118 12.62 1.07 -15.19
CA ARG A 118 13.90 0.55 -14.66
C ARG A 118 13.83 0.19 -13.19
N ALA A 119 12.75 0.54 -12.49
CA ALA A 119 12.61 0.27 -11.07
C ALA A 119 12.29 -1.21 -10.84
N GLU A 120 12.93 -1.80 -9.85
CA GLU A 120 12.56 -3.12 -9.34
C GLU A 120 11.37 -2.95 -8.39
N ILE A 121 10.26 -3.65 -8.65
CA ILE A 121 9.05 -3.59 -7.83
C ILE A 121 8.92 -4.91 -7.08
N TYR A 122 8.64 -4.82 -5.78
CA TYR A 122 8.46 -5.96 -4.89
C TYR A 122 7.12 -5.86 -4.18
N ILE A 123 6.33 -6.93 -4.25
CA ILE A 123 5.10 -7.09 -3.48
C ILE A 123 5.43 -7.87 -2.21
N GLN A 124 5.20 -7.29 -1.04
CA GLN A 124 5.41 -7.94 0.25
C GLN A 124 4.12 -8.60 0.73
N SER A 125 4.22 -9.76 1.38
CA SER A 125 3.09 -10.40 2.06
C SER A 125 2.53 -9.50 3.15
N VAL A 126 1.20 -9.44 3.28
CA VAL A 126 0.54 -8.90 4.47
C VAL A 126 0.80 -9.81 5.65
N LEU A 127 1.26 -9.25 6.77
CA LEU A 127 1.62 -10.01 7.96
C LEU A 127 0.38 -10.56 8.70
N PRO A 128 0.47 -11.74 9.34
CA PRO A 128 -0.54 -12.20 10.29
C PRO A 128 -0.69 -11.20 11.43
N VAL A 129 -1.90 -11.10 11.97
CA VAL A 129 -2.18 -10.24 13.13
C VAL A 129 -2.43 -11.12 14.35
N ASN A 130 -1.91 -10.69 15.50
CA ASN A 130 -2.32 -11.24 16.79
C ASN A 130 -3.64 -10.62 17.22
N TRP A 131 -4.73 -11.33 16.97
CA TRP A 131 -6.09 -10.87 17.23
C TRP A 131 -6.40 -10.66 18.72
N GLU A 132 -5.66 -11.30 19.61
CA GLU A 132 -5.80 -11.10 21.06
C GLU A 132 -5.43 -9.67 21.48
N ASP A 133 -4.43 -9.08 20.83
CA ASP A 133 -3.97 -7.71 21.08
C ASP A 133 -4.82 -6.66 20.33
N PHE A 134 -5.61 -7.08 19.33
CA PHE A 134 -6.40 -6.20 18.46
C PHE A 134 -7.87 -6.66 18.31
N PRO A 135 -8.64 -6.74 19.41
CA PRO A 135 -9.98 -7.34 19.43
C PRO A 135 -11.02 -6.57 18.59
N ARG A 136 -10.77 -5.31 18.21
CA ARG A 136 -11.67 -4.54 17.34
C ARG A 136 -11.51 -4.86 15.85
N ALA A 137 -10.41 -5.49 15.45
CA ALA A 137 -10.14 -5.84 14.05
C ALA A 137 -10.68 -7.24 13.68
N THR A 138 -11.01 -8.06 14.69
CA THR A 138 -11.40 -9.46 14.54
C THR A 138 -12.81 -9.67 13.99
N GLU A 139 -13.65 -8.62 13.95
CA GLU A 139 -15.02 -8.73 13.45
C GLU A 139 -15.07 -8.98 11.94
N TYR A 140 -14.08 -8.48 11.19
CA TYR A 140 -14.08 -8.51 9.72
C TYR A 140 -12.90 -9.26 9.11
N VAL A 141 -11.79 -9.45 9.82
CA VAL A 141 -10.62 -10.13 9.26
C VAL A 141 -9.99 -11.12 10.23
N ASP A 142 -9.50 -12.23 9.68
CA ASP A 142 -8.76 -13.28 10.35
C ASP A 142 -7.48 -13.61 9.56
N ASN A 143 -6.63 -14.47 10.13
CA ASN A 143 -5.38 -14.87 9.46
C ASN A 143 -5.61 -15.77 8.24
N GLU A 144 -6.77 -16.43 8.10
CA GLU A 144 -7.09 -17.20 6.89
C GLU A 144 -7.36 -16.27 5.69
N LYS A 145 -8.09 -15.19 5.94
CA LYS A 145 -8.34 -14.12 4.99
C LYS A 145 -7.01 -13.50 4.55
N ILE A 146 -6.13 -13.17 5.49
CA ILE A 146 -4.78 -12.67 5.17
C ILE A 146 -4.00 -13.67 4.31
N ALA A 147 -4.02 -14.97 4.65
CA ALA A 147 -3.38 -16.01 3.84
C ALA A 147 -3.96 -16.08 2.41
N LYS A 148 -5.30 -16.03 2.27
CA LYS A 148 -5.97 -15.99 0.96
C LYS A 148 -5.59 -14.75 0.16
N MET A 149 -5.41 -13.60 0.82
CA MET A 149 -4.92 -12.38 0.17
C MET A 149 -3.48 -12.55 -0.31
N ASN A 150 -2.58 -13.07 0.54
CA ASN A 150 -1.18 -13.31 0.17
C ASN A 150 -1.02 -14.26 -1.02
N GLU A 151 -1.86 -15.31 -1.10
CA GLU A 151 -1.90 -16.19 -2.27
C GLU A 151 -2.32 -15.45 -3.55
N ARG A 152 -3.25 -14.50 -3.46
CA ARG A 152 -3.66 -13.67 -4.61
C ARG A 152 -2.56 -12.67 -4.99
N LEU A 153 -1.89 -12.06 -4.00
CA LEU A 153 -0.77 -11.16 -4.24
C LEU A 153 0.42 -11.87 -4.88
N LYS A 154 0.72 -13.10 -4.46
CA LYS A 154 1.75 -13.94 -5.07
C LYS A 154 1.44 -14.21 -6.54
N LYS A 155 0.21 -14.62 -6.86
CA LYS A 155 -0.24 -14.84 -8.25
C LYS A 155 -0.19 -13.56 -9.08
N LEU A 156 -0.56 -12.42 -8.49
CA LEU A 156 -0.44 -11.11 -9.14
C LEU A 156 1.02 -10.79 -9.44
N ALA A 157 1.93 -11.01 -8.50
CA ALA A 157 3.35 -10.78 -8.71
C ALA A 157 3.92 -11.63 -9.87
N GLU A 158 3.55 -12.91 -9.89
CA GLU A 158 3.89 -13.84 -10.98
C GLU A 158 3.34 -13.37 -12.34
N HIS A 159 2.08 -12.93 -12.39
CA HIS A 159 1.44 -12.38 -13.59
C HIS A 159 2.14 -11.11 -14.09
N GLU A 160 2.45 -10.19 -13.17
CA GLU A 160 3.09 -8.92 -13.48
C GLU A 160 4.61 -9.04 -13.71
N GLY A 161 5.21 -10.20 -13.48
CA GLY A 161 6.66 -10.38 -13.57
C GLY A 161 7.44 -9.53 -12.56
N VAL A 162 6.85 -9.30 -11.38
CA VAL A 162 7.48 -8.64 -10.23
C VAL A 162 7.73 -9.65 -9.11
N GLU A 163 8.63 -9.34 -8.17
CA GLU A 163 8.99 -10.29 -7.13
C GLU A 163 7.99 -10.23 -5.95
N PHE A 164 7.54 -11.40 -5.48
CA PHE A 164 6.78 -11.53 -4.24
C PHE A 164 7.70 -11.93 -3.10
N LEU A 165 7.73 -11.13 -2.04
CA LEU A 165 8.51 -11.36 -0.83
C LEU A 165 7.60 -11.88 0.27
N ASN A 166 7.75 -13.17 0.62
CA ASN A 166 7.06 -13.72 1.78
C ASN A 166 7.79 -13.35 3.08
N LEU A 167 7.14 -12.52 3.90
CA LEU A 167 7.62 -12.08 5.21
C LEU A 167 6.86 -12.75 6.37
N ALA A 168 5.82 -13.53 6.05
CA ALA A 168 4.96 -14.26 6.99
C ALA A 168 5.42 -15.71 7.16
#